data_AF-A1DGK5-F1
#
_entry.id   AF-A1DGK5-F1
#
_cell.length_a   1.000
_cell.length_b   1.000
_cell.length_c   1.000
_cell.angle_alpha   90.00
_cell.angle_beta   90.00
_cell.angle_gamma   90.00
#
_symmetry.space_group_name_H-M   'P 1'
#
loop_
_entity.id
_entity.type
_entity.pdbx_description
1 polymer ?
#
loop_
_entity_poly.entity_id
_entity_poly.type
_entity_poly.pdbx_seq_one_letter_code
_entity_poly.pdbx_strand_id
1 'polypeptide(L)'
;MPASWVRGTMLVRCNSNARGHSAVSLPAIESLLRLIENHITPVVPLRGSISASGDLMPLSYIAGAIEGSPDVYVQVQDSDKTRIMNSRDALLSTGLEAQTLGPKEGLGLVNGTSASAALASLAMYEAHQLAVLVQALSALTVEALMGNAESFHPFISAIRPHDGQIECARNVMSFLQGSQLAQNLERNLKDRNRPGLIQDRYALRTVPQWIGPQLEDLLLAHRQVTVELNSSCDNPLVDAQSDDIFYGGNFQAVSITSAMEKTRTCLQMFGRLLFAQATELIDPSLNNGLPTNLVADDPSLSFTMKGVDISMASYMAELAYLANPVSSHVQTAEMHNQSVNSMAFVSSRYTMQAVEIVSLMCACSVYIGCQALDLRVLHLTFLQRSTPQLHTLTSHLFSEHLFEPDLATLNEALSTHIQKSWPTTTRLNITDRVEEVVTSAIPILCRTFASSTGTSTSQAPTFSDLETWKSRASALLNEIYQDTAHAFFSYQHTEEMLGTSSKILYQTVRRQLGVPFHQGFIEHPTAQSDTLGGRPKKTVGSWISIIYEAIREGRLMDPLMASLQAGVAGESDTEAVDTLKDGSSGKCSSSGLD
;
A
#
# COMPACT_ATOMS: atom_id res chain seq x y z
N MET A 1 7.76 -24.06 12.89
CA MET A 1 6.99 -23.52 11.76
C MET A 1 5.78 -22.82 12.36
N PRO A 2 5.33 -21.67 11.85
CA PRO A 2 4.11 -21.01 12.33
C PRO A 2 2.90 -21.95 12.28
N ALA A 3 2.04 -21.91 13.31
CA ALA A 3 0.89 -22.81 13.43
C ALA A 3 -0.08 -22.68 12.26
N SER A 4 -0.30 -21.46 11.75
CA SER A 4 -1.14 -21.22 10.56
C SER A 4 -0.64 -21.95 9.32
N TRP A 5 0.68 -22.04 9.12
CA TRP A 5 1.27 -22.76 7.98
C TRP A 5 1.10 -24.28 8.13
N VAL A 6 1.24 -24.80 9.35
CA VAL A 6 1.03 -26.22 9.64
C VAL A 6 -0.43 -26.60 9.40
N ARG A 7 -1.39 -25.79 9.89
CA ARG A 7 -2.82 -26.01 9.66
C ARG A 7 -3.17 -25.95 8.17
N GLY A 8 -2.61 -24.98 7.43
CA GLY A 8 -2.74 -24.94 5.97
C GLY A 8 -2.16 -26.19 5.30
N THR A 9 -1.00 -26.67 5.75
CA THR A 9 -0.37 -27.90 5.25
C THR A 9 -1.27 -29.11 5.44
N MET A 10 -1.86 -29.26 6.63
CA MET A 10 -2.80 -30.35 6.95
C MET A 10 -4.02 -30.31 6.03
N LEU A 11 -4.63 -29.13 5.84
CA LEU A 11 -5.79 -28.96 4.97
C LEU A 11 -5.48 -29.30 3.51
N VAL A 12 -4.35 -28.82 2.98
CA VAL A 12 -3.91 -29.14 1.61
C VAL A 12 -3.60 -30.63 1.46
N ARG A 13 -3.06 -31.27 2.49
CA ARG A 13 -2.80 -32.71 2.48
C ARG A 13 -4.10 -33.52 2.46
N CYS A 14 -5.11 -33.11 3.23
CA CYS A 14 -6.45 -33.70 3.16
C CYS A 14 -7.03 -33.57 1.74
N ASN A 15 -7.00 -32.37 1.15
CA ASN A 15 -7.54 -32.11 -0.18
C ASN A 15 -6.87 -32.98 -1.27
N SER A 16 -5.55 -33.04 -1.26
CA SER A 16 -4.78 -33.82 -2.23
C SER A 16 -4.99 -35.33 -2.09
N ASN A 17 -5.16 -35.86 -0.87
CA ASN A 17 -5.45 -37.27 -0.62
C ASN A 17 -6.90 -37.66 -0.95
N ALA A 18 -7.86 -36.75 -0.75
CA ALA A 18 -9.27 -36.98 -1.06
C ALA A 18 -9.54 -37.24 -2.56
N ARG A 19 -8.55 -36.97 -3.43
CA ARG A 19 -8.61 -37.25 -4.87
C ARG A 19 -8.56 -38.75 -5.20
N GLY A 20 -8.18 -39.62 -4.25
CA GLY A 20 -8.27 -41.08 -4.39
C GLY A 20 -7.06 -41.78 -5.03
N HIS A 21 -6.05 -41.04 -5.52
CA HIS A 21 -4.87 -41.62 -6.18
C HIS A 21 -3.73 -42.02 -5.23
N SER A 22 -3.85 -41.75 -3.93
CA SER A 22 -2.77 -41.95 -2.94
C SER A 22 -2.89 -43.24 -2.12
N ALA A 23 -4.02 -43.97 -2.25
CA ALA A 23 -4.39 -45.10 -1.40
C ALA A 23 -4.24 -44.82 0.11
N VAL A 24 -4.68 -43.63 0.52
CA VAL A 24 -4.83 -43.24 1.92
C VAL A 24 -6.30 -43.46 2.30
N SER A 25 -6.53 -44.14 3.42
CA SER A 25 -7.87 -44.45 3.91
C SER A 25 -8.59 -43.20 4.41
N LEU A 26 -9.92 -43.24 4.37
CA LEU A 26 -10.76 -42.17 4.90
C LEU A 26 -10.49 -41.90 6.39
N PRO A 27 -10.34 -42.90 7.29
CA PRO A 27 -9.98 -42.65 8.69
C PRO A 27 -8.68 -41.85 8.89
N ALA A 28 -7.66 -42.05 8.03
CA ALA A 28 -6.41 -41.28 8.12
C ALA A 28 -6.62 -39.81 7.72
N ILE A 29 -7.44 -39.55 6.68
CA ILE A 29 -7.82 -38.19 6.27
C ILE A 29 -8.67 -37.52 7.35
N GLU A 30 -9.67 -38.21 7.90
CA GLU A 30 -10.51 -37.73 9.00
C GLU A 30 -9.71 -37.42 10.26
N SER A 31 -8.66 -38.20 10.56
CA SER A 31 -7.80 -37.95 11.71
C SER A 31 -7.08 -36.60 11.59
N LEU A 32 -6.61 -36.22 10.40
CA LEU A 32 -6.04 -34.89 10.15
C LEU A 32 -7.08 -33.78 10.34
N LEU A 33 -8.31 -33.98 9.85
CA LEU A 33 -9.41 -33.01 10.02
C LEU A 33 -9.78 -32.84 11.50
N ARG A 34 -9.85 -33.93 12.26
CA ARG A 34 -10.13 -33.91 13.70
C ARG A 34 -9.07 -33.15 14.48
N LEU A 35 -7.79 -33.25 14.10
CA LEU A 35 -6.74 -32.40 14.70
C LEU A 35 -7.02 -30.91 14.46
N ILE A 36 -7.42 -30.52 13.24
CA ILE A 36 -7.77 -29.12 12.92
C ILE A 36 -8.99 -28.66 13.72
N GLU A 37 -10.05 -29.46 13.78
CA GLU A 37 -11.30 -29.18 14.50
C GLU A 37 -11.08 -29.01 16.01
N ASN A 38 -10.17 -29.80 16.58
CA ASN A 38 -9.83 -29.75 18.00
C ASN A 38 -8.68 -28.78 18.32
N HIS A 39 -8.29 -27.94 17.36
CA HIS A 39 -7.19 -26.97 17.49
C HIS A 39 -5.86 -27.59 17.99
N ILE A 40 -5.57 -28.81 17.54
CA ILE A 40 -4.32 -29.53 17.80
C ILE A 40 -3.40 -29.35 16.59
N THR A 41 -2.32 -28.59 16.75
CA THR A 41 -1.38 -28.28 15.66
C THR A 41 0.01 -28.85 15.96
N PRO A 42 0.55 -29.74 15.12
CA PRO A 42 1.90 -30.28 15.31
C PRO A 42 3.00 -29.21 15.34
N VAL A 43 3.99 -29.38 16.22
CA VAL A 43 5.18 -28.53 16.29
C VAL A 43 6.17 -29.02 15.23
N VAL A 44 6.10 -28.40 14.05
CA VAL A 44 6.93 -28.79 12.90
C VAL A 44 8.18 -27.91 12.77
N PRO A 45 9.39 -28.46 12.55
CA PRO A 45 10.58 -27.66 12.26
C PRO A 45 10.42 -26.76 11.03
N LEU A 46 11.01 -25.56 11.05
CA LEU A 46 10.89 -24.59 9.95
C LEU A 46 11.76 -24.92 8.72
N ARG A 47 12.83 -25.70 8.89
CA ARG A 47 13.83 -26.01 7.86
C ARG A 47 14.05 -27.50 7.76
N GLY A 48 14.47 -27.97 6.58
CA GLY A 48 14.76 -29.38 6.30
C GLY A 48 13.92 -29.98 5.16
N SER A 49 13.15 -29.17 4.43
CA SER A 49 12.54 -29.56 3.15
C SER A 49 13.28 -28.90 1.99
N ILE A 50 13.52 -29.70 0.94
CA ILE A 50 13.94 -29.26 -0.40
C ILE A 50 12.80 -29.39 -1.42
N SER A 51 11.60 -29.79 -0.98
CA SER A 51 10.38 -29.96 -1.80
C SER A 51 10.61 -30.80 -3.07
N ALA A 52 11.34 -31.91 -2.90
CA ALA A 52 11.90 -32.73 -3.98
C ALA A 52 11.19 -34.07 -4.17
N SER A 53 10.96 -34.79 -3.07
CA SER A 53 10.04 -35.92 -2.96
C SER A 53 8.81 -35.47 -2.15
N GLY A 54 8.40 -34.22 -2.39
CA GLY A 54 7.50 -33.48 -1.53
C GLY A 54 8.17 -32.91 -0.28
N ASP A 55 7.35 -32.45 0.65
CA ASP A 55 7.73 -31.88 1.93
C ASP A 55 7.78 -32.97 3.02
N LEU A 56 8.60 -34.00 2.79
CA LEU A 56 8.72 -35.21 3.63
C LEU A 56 8.92 -34.89 5.10
N MET A 57 9.93 -34.08 5.43
CA MET A 57 10.26 -33.77 6.82
C MET A 57 9.07 -33.07 7.50
N PRO A 58 8.51 -31.96 6.98
CA PRO A 58 7.34 -31.34 7.61
C PRO A 58 6.14 -32.27 7.77
N LEU A 59 5.83 -33.07 6.74
CA LEU A 59 4.67 -33.95 6.74
C LEU A 59 4.84 -35.16 7.67
N SER A 60 6.07 -35.61 7.95
CA SER A 60 6.34 -36.68 8.91
C SER A 60 5.90 -36.34 10.33
N TYR A 61 6.04 -35.08 10.76
CA TYR A 61 5.54 -34.62 12.07
C TYR A 61 4.01 -34.59 12.10
N ILE A 62 3.37 -34.32 10.97
CA ILE A 62 1.90 -34.33 10.85
C ILE A 62 1.38 -35.77 10.88
N ALA A 63 2.01 -36.68 10.15
CA ALA A 63 1.70 -38.12 10.19
C ALA A 63 1.92 -38.70 11.60
N GLY A 64 3.07 -38.43 12.22
CA GLY A 64 3.35 -38.87 13.58
C GLY A 64 2.41 -38.26 14.63
N ALA A 65 1.81 -37.10 14.36
CA ALA A 65 0.80 -36.52 15.24
C ALA A 65 -0.50 -37.35 15.23
N ILE A 66 -1.01 -37.74 14.06
CA ILE A 66 -2.23 -38.57 13.99
C ILE A 66 -1.99 -40.00 14.51
N GLU A 67 -0.76 -40.52 14.41
CA GLU A 67 -0.36 -41.79 15.03
C GLU A 67 -0.21 -41.71 16.56
N GLY A 68 -0.33 -40.50 17.15
CA GLY A 68 -0.14 -40.31 18.58
C GLY A 68 1.29 -40.60 19.03
N SER A 69 2.29 -40.30 18.19
CA SER A 69 3.69 -40.51 18.55
C SER A 69 4.07 -39.73 19.82
N PRO A 70 4.71 -40.38 20.81
CA PRO A 70 5.10 -39.72 22.07
C PRO A 70 6.25 -38.71 21.89
N ASP A 71 6.98 -38.76 20.77
CA ASP A 71 8.09 -37.84 20.46
C ASP A 71 7.65 -36.62 19.62
N VAL A 72 6.43 -36.67 19.07
CA VAL A 72 5.84 -35.54 18.37
C VAL A 72 5.13 -34.63 19.36
N TYR A 73 5.55 -33.37 19.41
CA TYR A 73 4.87 -32.34 20.19
C TYR A 73 3.79 -31.65 19.36
N VAL A 74 2.71 -31.27 20.03
CA VAL A 74 1.59 -30.51 19.46
C VAL A 74 1.29 -29.30 20.32
N GLN A 75 0.88 -28.21 19.68
CA GLN A 75 0.23 -27.07 20.30
C GLN A 75 -1.26 -27.37 20.38
N VAL A 76 -1.82 -27.37 21.58
CA VAL A 76 -3.26 -27.47 21.82
C VAL A 76 -3.75 -26.11 22.27
N GLN A 77 -4.66 -25.53 21.52
CA GLN A 77 -5.31 -24.28 21.90
C GLN A 77 -6.58 -24.60 22.69
N ASP A 78 -6.61 -24.21 23.97
CA ASP A 78 -7.78 -24.29 24.82
C ASP A 78 -8.18 -22.87 25.24
N SER A 79 -9.32 -22.40 24.77
CA SER A 79 -9.83 -21.06 25.05
C SER A 79 -8.77 -19.99 24.70
N ASP A 80 -8.20 -19.30 25.70
CA ASP A 80 -7.18 -18.26 25.55
C ASP A 80 -5.74 -18.73 25.84
N LYS A 81 -5.50 -20.03 26.06
CA LYS A 81 -4.17 -20.57 26.39
C LYS A 81 -3.72 -21.62 25.40
N THR A 82 -2.51 -21.44 24.88
CA THR A 82 -1.82 -22.45 24.09
C THR A 82 -0.90 -23.26 25.00
N ARG A 83 -1.11 -24.58 25.05
CA ARG A 83 -0.23 -25.53 25.76
C ARG A 83 0.52 -26.41 24.76
N ILE A 84 1.78 -26.75 25.06
CA ILE A 84 2.57 -27.71 24.29
C ILE A 84 2.59 -29.03 25.06
N MET A 85 2.32 -30.13 24.36
CA MET A 85 2.40 -31.48 24.92
C MET A 85 2.69 -32.52 23.84
N ASN A 86 2.96 -33.77 24.23
CA ASN A 86 3.12 -34.84 23.26
C ASN A 86 1.78 -35.16 22.57
N SER A 87 1.85 -35.72 21.35
CA SER A 87 0.66 -35.99 20.54
C SER A 87 -0.25 -37.02 21.19
N ARG A 88 0.33 -38.07 21.79
CA ARG A 88 -0.42 -39.11 22.50
C ARG A 88 -1.36 -38.55 23.56
N ASP A 89 -0.84 -37.70 24.44
CA ASP A 89 -1.57 -37.14 25.56
C ASP A 89 -2.61 -36.12 25.06
N ALA A 90 -2.32 -35.41 23.97
CA ALA A 90 -3.29 -34.53 23.33
C ALA A 90 -4.50 -35.30 22.79
N LEU A 91 -4.26 -36.38 22.02
CA LEU A 91 -5.32 -37.25 21.49
C LEU A 91 -6.16 -37.86 22.62
N LEU A 92 -5.50 -38.41 23.66
CA LEU A 92 -6.18 -38.93 24.85
C LEU A 92 -7.04 -37.87 25.54
N SER A 93 -6.55 -36.63 25.64
CA SER A 93 -7.27 -35.55 26.32
C SER A 93 -8.52 -35.07 25.57
N THR A 94 -8.61 -35.31 24.26
CA THR A 94 -9.78 -34.96 23.43
C THR A 94 -10.64 -36.17 23.06
N GLY A 95 -10.31 -37.36 23.58
CA GLY A 95 -11.01 -38.61 23.27
C GLY A 95 -10.80 -39.08 21.82
N LEU A 96 -9.76 -38.60 21.15
CA LEU A 96 -9.37 -39.05 19.81
C LEU A 96 -8.51 -40.32 19.91
N GLU A 97 -8.75 -41.26 19.02
CA GLU A 97 -7.94 -42.47 18.91
C GLU A 97 -6.73 -42.23 18.00
N ALA A 98 -5.59 -42.82 18.36
CA ALA A 98 -4.39 -42.80 17.55
C ALA A 98 -4.57 -43.69 16.31
N GLN A 99 -4.23 -43.17 15.13
CA GLN A 99 -4.37 -43.89 13.88
C GLN A 99 -3.24 -44.91 13.69
N THR A 100 -3.57 -46.15 13.34
CA THR A 100 -2.60 -47.12 12.85
C THR A 100 -2.58 -47.09 11.33
N LEU A 101 -1.45 -46.71 10.73
CA LEU A 101 -1.33 -46.59 9.28
C LEU A 101 -1.14 -47.95 8.60
N GLY A 102 -1.94 -48.20 7.57
CA GLY A 102 -1.86 -49.35 6.69
C GLY A 102 -0.76 -49.23 5.63
N PRO A 103 -0.68 -50.22 4.71
CA PRO A 103 0.27 -50.18 3.60
C PRO A 103 0.13 -48.90 2.77
N LYS A 104 1.26 -48.32 2.34
CA LYS A 104 1.37 -47.05 1.58
C LYS A 104 0.86 -45.79 2.29
N GLU A 105 -0.03 -45.86 3.28
CA GLU A 105 -0.62 -44.68 3.92
C GLU A 105 0.42 -43.72 4.50
N GLY A 106 1.46 -44.25 5.16
CA GLY A 106 2.58 -43.43 5.64
C GLY A 106 3.23 -42.64 4.51
N LEU A 107 3.50 -43.29 3.37
CA LEU A 107 4.04 -42.63 2.18
C LEU A 107 3.06 -41.60 1.61
N GLY A 108 1.77 -41.94 1.47
CA GLY A 108 0.75 -41.02 0.94
C GLY A 108 0.48 -39.80 1.83
N LEU A 109 0.82 -39.87 3.12
CA LEU A 109 0.75 -38.73 4.04
C LEU A 109 2.00 -37.86 3.98
N VAL A 110 3.18 -38.45 3.79
CA VAL A 110 4.45 -37.69 3.81
C VAL A 110 4.93 -37.23 2.43
N ASN A 111 4.53 -37.91 1.35
CA ASN A 111 4.95 -37.61 -0.01
C ASN A 111 3.96 -36.63 -0.68
N GLY A 112 4.46 -35.44 -0.97
CA GLY A 112 3.76 -34.42 -1.75
C GLY A 112 4.04 -33.00 -1.28
N THR A 113 3.48 -32.03 -1.99
CA THR A 113 3.92 -30.63 -1.98
C THR A 113 3.15 -29.75 -0.99
N SER A 114 2.43 -30.38 -0.04
CA SER A 114 1.39 -29.69 0.74
C SER A 114 1.92 -28.54 1.60
N ALA A 115 3.15 -28.61 2.14
CA ALA A 115 3.67 -27.54 2.98
C ALA A 115 4.07 -26.30 2.15
N SER A 116 4.73 -26.54 1.01
CA SER A 116 5.07 -25.51 0.03
C SER A 116 3.83 -24.90 -0.60
N ALA A 117 2.86 -25.69 -1.06
CA ALA A 117 1.62 -25.20 -1.65
C ALA A 117 0.76 -24.42 -0.64
N ALA A 118 0.66 -24.89 0.61
CA ALA A 118 -0.07 -24.19 1.66
C ALA A 118 0.56 -22.81 1.95
N LEU A 119 1.87 -22.74 2.17
CA LEU A 119 2.54 -21.46 2.43
C LEU A 119 2.46 -20.53 1.22
N ALA A 120 2.62 -21.06 0.00
CA ALA A 120 2.45 -20.31 -1.22
C ALA A 120 1.05 -19.70 -1.33
N SER A 121 0.00 -20.44 -0.98
CA SER A 121 -1.37 -19.94 -0.99
C SER A 121 -1.60 -18.78 -0.01
N LEU A 122 -1.03 -18.85 1.19
CA LEU A 122 -1.09 -17.78 2.18
C LEU A 122 -0.34 -16.53 1.69
N ALA A 123 0.86 -16.72 1.13
CA ALA A 123 1.65 -15.62 0.59
C ALA A 123 0.95 -14.95 -0.61
N MET A 124 0.32 -15.74 -1.49
CA MET A 124 -0.47 -15.22 -2.61
C MET A 124 -1.65 -14.40 -2.13
N TYR A 125 -2.41 -14.90 -1.14
CA TYR A 125 -3.55 -14.19 -0.59
C TYR A 125 -3.15 -12.79 -0.11
N GLU A 126 -2.11 -12.71 0.71
CA GLU A 126 -1.62 -11.44 1.23
C GLU A 126 -1.00 -10.55 0.13
N ALA A 127 -0.29 -11.12 -0.84
CA ALA A 127 0.27 -10.36 -1.97
C ALA A 127 -0.81 -9.70 -2.84
N HIS A 128 -1.95 -10.38 -3.08
CA HIS A 128 -3.07 -9.79 -3.80
C HIS A 128 -3.71 -8.62 -3.03
N GLN A 129 -3.85 -8.73 -1.70
CA GLN A 129 -4.32 -7.62 -0.86
C GLN A 129 -3.38 -6.42 -0.97
N LEU A 130 -2.07 -6.66 -0.85
CA LEU A 130 -1.06 -5.61 -0.98
C LEU A 130 -1.04 -4.96 -2.37
N ALA A 131 -1.28 -5.73 -3.44
CA ALA A 131 -1.36 -5.18 -4.80
C ALA A 131 -2.48 -4.12 -4.94
N VAL A 132 -3.62 -4.33 -4.28
CA VAL A 132 -4.72 -3.36 -4.22
C VAL A 132 -4.34 -2.17 -3.33
N LEU A 133 -3.77 -2.43 -2.15
CA LEU A 133 -3.38 -1.37 -1.22
C LEU A 133 -2.34 -0.41 -1.82
N VAL A 134 -1.37 -0.92 -2.57
CA VAL A 134 -0.34 -0.11 -3.23
C VAL A 134 -0.95 0.82 -4.30
N GLN A 135 -1.99 0.37 -5.00
CA GLN A 135 -2.74 1.21 -5.94
C GLN A 135 -3.53 2.30 -5.19
N ALA A 136 -4.15 1.97 -4.07
CA ALA A 136 -4.85 2.95 -3.22
C ALA A 136 -3.88 3.99 -2.61
N LEU A 137 -2.70 3.54 -2.16
CA LEU A 137 -1.62 4.42 -1.68
C LEU A 137 -1.05 5.32 -2.78
N SER A 138 -1.03 4.83 -4.02
CA SER A 138 -0.66 5.66 -5.18
C SER A 138 -1.69 6.76 -5.43
N ALA A 139 -2.99 6.47 -5.34
CA ALA A 139 -4.05 7.48 -5.41
C ALA A 139 -3.91 8.51 -4.27
N LEU A 140 -3.68 8.05 -3.04
CA LEU A 140 -3.42 8.91 -1.89
C LEU A 140 -2.23 9.85 -2.13
N THR A 141 -1.14 9.31 -2.67
CA THR A 141 0.06 10.09 -3.00
C THR A 141 -0.23 11.14 -4.08
N VAL A 142 -1.01 10.79 -5.10
CA VAL A 142 -1.48 11.74 -6.12
C VAL A 142 -2.23 12.89 -5.46
N GLU A 143 -3.15 12.63 -4.52
CA GLU A 143 -3.89 13.68 -3.84
C GLU A 143 -3.01 14.56 -2.94
N ALA A 144 -2.12 13.96 -2.14
CA ALA A 144 -1.23 14.70 -1.24
C ALA A 144 -0.25 15.62 -2.00
N LEU A 145 0.20 15.19 -3.19
CA LEU A 145 1.06 15.97 -4.07
C LEU A 145 0.29 16.89 -5.01
N MET A 146 -1.05 16.86 -4.99
CA MET A 146 -1.91 17.52 -5.98
C MET A 146 -1.51 17.14 -7.43
N GLY A 147 -1.23 15.87 -7.67
CA GLY A 147 -0.85 15.31 -8.96
C GLY A 147 -2.02 15.24 -9.96
N ASN A 148 -1.69 14.90 -11.19
CA ASN A 148 -2.59 14.90 -12.34
C ASN A 148 -3.20 13.53 -12.62
N ALA A 149 -4.53 13.43 -12.51
CA ALA A 149 -5.30 12.22 -12.78
C ALA A 149 -5.30 11.80 -14.27
N GLU A 150 -4.93 12.68 -15.20
CA GLU A 150 -4.84 12.38 -16.64
C GLU A 150 -3.91 11.20 -16.93
N SER A 151 -2.92 10.94 -16.07
CA SER A 151 -2.01 9.79 -16.16
C SER A 151 -2.74 8.43 -16.16
N PHE A 152 -3.95 8.38 -15.62
CA PHE A 152 -4.78 7.18 -15.49
C PHE A 152 -5.94 7.16 -16.50
N HIS A 153 -5.94 8.07 -17.47
CA HIS A 153 -7.05 8.18 -18.42
C HIS A 153 -7.17 6.91 -19.29
N PRO A 154 -8.38 6.36 -19.50
CA PRO A 154 -8.59 5.09 -20.22
C PRO A 154 -7.99 5.04 -21.62
N PHE A 155 -7.94 6.19 -22.32
CA PHE A 155 -7.27 6.31 -23.62
C PHE A 155 -5.81 5.84 -23.57
N ILE A 156 -5.05 6.21 -22.52
CA ILE A 156 -3.62 5.88 -22.43
C ILE A 156 -3.42 4.37 -22.36
N SER A 157 -4.21 3.67 -21.55
CA SER A 157 -4.16 2.22 -21.44
C SER A 157 -4.78 1.52 -22.65
N ALA A 158 -5.77 2.12 -23.33
CA ALA A 158 -6.35 1.55 -24.55
C ALA A 158 -5.35 1.52 -25.74
N ILE A 159 -4.47 2.53 -25.85
CA ILE A 159 -3.46 2.58 -26.92
C ILE A 159 -2.26 1.64 -26.65
N ARG A 160 -2.05 1.24 -25.39
CA ARG A 160 -1.06 0.21 -25.00
C ARG A 160 -1.75 -0.84 -24.09
N PRO A 161 -2.52 -1.77 -24.68
CA PRO A 161 -3.52 -2.55 -23.96
C PRO A 161 -2.94 -3.79 -23.27
N HIS A 162 -2.02 -3.58 -22.32
CA HIS A 162 -1.67 -4.61 -21.34
C HIS A 162 -2.78 -4.70 -20.30
N ASP A 163 -3.30 -5.89 -20.03
CA ASP A 163 -4.46 -6.10 -19.16
C ASP A 163 -4.24 -5.52 -17.76
N GLY A 164 -3.07 -5.77 -17.17
CA GLY A 164 -2.75 -5.24 -15.85
C GLY A 164 -2.60 -3.71 -15.84
N GLN A 165 -2.12 -3.11 -16.95
CA GLN A 165 -2.04 -1.65 -17.07
C GLN A 165 -3.45 -1.04 -17.14
N ILE A 166 -4.36 -1.65 -17.90
CA ILE A 166 -5.76 -1.22 -17.99
C ILE A 166 -6.43 -1.33 -16.62
N GLU A 167 -6.27 -2.48 -15.95
CA GLU A 167 -6.83 -2.72 -14.63
C GLU A 167 -6.33 -1.68 -13.60
N CYS A 168 -5.01 -1.48 -13.53
CA CYS A 168 -4.44 -0.54 -12.58
C CYS A 168 -4.86 0.91 -12.86
N ALA A 169 -4.91 1.34 -14.13
CA ALA A 169 -5.37 2.67 -14.48
C ALA A 169 -6.84 2.89 -14.07
N ARG A 170 -7.71 1.91 -14.32
CA ARG A 170 -9.12 1.95 -13.92
C ARG A 170 -9.26 2.04 -12.40
N ASN A 171 -8.55 1.18 -11.66
CA ASN A 171 -8.62 1.16 -10.20
C ASN A 171 -8.17 2.49 -9.59
N VAL A 172 -7.00 3.03 -10.00
CA VAL A 172 -6.48 4.31 -9.49
C VAL A 172 -7.42 5.47 -9.86
N MET A 173 -8.00 5.47 -11.06
CA MET A 173 -8.99 6.48 -11.45
C MET A 173 -10.27 6.39 -10.60
N SER A 174 -10.75 5.18 -10.29
CA SER A 174 -11.90 4.95 -9.41
C SER A 174 -11.61 5.44 -7.97
N PHE A 175 -10.41 5.18 -7.49
CA PHE A 175 -9.93 5.62 -6.18
C PHE A 175 -9.86 7.13 -6.00
N LEU A 176 -9.58 7.87 -7.08
CA LEU A 176 -9.51 9.34 -7.06
C LEU A 176 -10.89 10.01 -7.19
N GLN A 177 -11.97 9.27 -7.47
CA GLN A 177 -13.30 9.86 -7.66
C GLN A 177 -13.73 10.69 -6.43
N GLY A 178 -14.26 11.88 -6.70
CA GLY A 178 -14.68 12.84 -5.67
C GLY A 178 -13.55 13.64 -5.02
N SER A 179 -12.28 13.42 -5.41
CA SER A 179 -11.16 14.19 -4.88
C SER A 179 -11.25 15.67 -5.29
N GLN A 180 -11.04 16.55 -4.31
CA GLN A 180 -10.87 17.98 -4.52
C GLN A 180 -9.38 18.38 -4.59
N LEU A 181 -8.47 17.43 -4.39
CA LEU A 181 -7.02 17.66 -4.36
C LEU A 181 -6.33 17.23 -5.66
N ALA A 182 -6.78 16.12 -6.26
CA ALA A 182 -6.24 15.66 -7.54
C ALA A 182 -6.60 16.62 -8.68
N GLN A 183 -5.62 16.90 -9.54
CA GLN A 183 -5.78 17.82 -10.65
C GLN A 183 -6.30 17.11 -11.91
N ASN A 184 -7.09 17.82 -12.72
CA ASN A 184 -7.65 17.36 -13.99
C ASN A 184 -8.40 16.01 -13.89
N LEU A 185 -9.04 15.76 -12.74
CA LEU A 185 -9.90 14.58 -12.56
C LEU A 185 -11.11 14.65 -13.50
N GLU A 186 -11.70 15.83 -13.64
CA GLU A 186 -12.75 16.09 -14.62
C GLU A 186 -12.15 16.23 -16.04
N ARG A 187 -12.70 15.46 -16.98
CA ARG A 187 -12.13 15.30 -18.33
C ARG A 187 -12.12 16.58 -19.18
N ASN A 188 -12.95 17.57 -18.84
CA ASN A 188 -13.24 18.73 -19.69
C ASN A 188 -12.53 20.03 -19.27
N LEU A 189 -11.88 20.06 -18.10
CA LEU A 189 -11.19 21.24 -17.58
C LEU A 189 -9.69 20.95 -17.49
N LYS A 190 -8.95 21.24 -18.58
CA LYS A 190 -7.49 21.08 -18.63
C LYS A 190 -6.82 22.43 -18.68
N ASP A 191 -6.26 22.88 -17.57
CA ASP A 191 -5.35 24.02 -17.58
C ASP A 191 -3.92 23.56 -17.91
N ARG A 192 -3.48 23.87 -19.12
CA ARG A 192 -2.11 23.61 -19.60
C ARG A 192 -1.17 24.80 -19.44
N ASN A 193 -1.68 25.96 -19.03
CA ASN A 193 -0.94 27.20 -18.88
C ASN A 193 -0.63 27.50 -17.41
N ARG A 194 -0.21 26.47 -16.67
CA ARG A 194 0.15 26.59 -15.25
C ARG A 194 1.68 26.68 -15.06
N PRO A 195 2.16 27.46 -14.08
CA PRO A 195 3.55 27.44 -13.69
C PRO A 195 3.91 26.14 -12.97
N GLY A 196 5.16 25.68 -13.10
CA GLY A 196 5.66 24.45 -12.48
C GLY A 196 5.79 23.29 -13.47
N LEU A 197 5.93 22.07 -12.95
CA LEU A 197 6.01 20.87 -13.78
C LEU A 197 4.64 20.57 -14.41
N ILE A 198 4.60 20.54 -15.74
CA ILE A 198 3.42 20.13 -16.50
C ILE A 198 3.14 18.63 -16.30
N GLN A 199 4.20 17.84 -16.13
CA GLN A 199 4.12 16.40 -15.97
C GLN A 199 4.57 16.00 -14.57
N ASP A 200 3.79 15.13 -13.93
CA ASP A 200 4.24 14.49 -12.70
C ASP A 200 5.45 13.58 -12.97
N ARG A 201 6.22 13.33 -11.90
CA ARG A 201 7.34 12.39 -11.92
C ARG A 201 6.83 10.96 -12.06
N TYR A 202 7.74 10.05 -12.40
CA TYR A 202 7.37 8.68 -12.78
C TYR A 202 6.69 7.91 -11.65
N ALA A 203 7.06 8.15 -10.39
CA ALA A 203 6.44 7.48 -9.25
C ALA A 203 4.93 7.73 -9.14
N LEU A 204 4.40 8.79 -9.78
CA LEU A 204 2.96 9.05 -9.88
C LEU A 204 2.45 8.71 -11.29
N ARG A 205 3.11 9.25 -12.31
CA ARG A 205 2.60 9.20 -13.69
C ARG A 205 2.64 7.83 -14.32
N THR A 206 3.58 6.98 -13.92
CA THR A 206 3.78 5.65 -14.53
C THR A 206 3.25 4.51 -13.68
N VAL A 207 2.42 4.78 -12.67
CA VAL A 207 1.87 3.75 -11.76
C VAL A 207 1.22 2.58 -12.52
N PRO A 208 0.34 2.80 -13.53
CA PRO A 208 -0.26 1.69 -14.27
C PRO A 208 0.76 0.86 -15.05
N GLN A 209 1.76 1.51 -15.64
CA GLN A 209 2.81 0.83 -16.41
C GLN A 209 3.79 0.08 -15.50
N TRP A 210 3.96 0.52 -14.26
CA TRP A 210 4.81 -0.12 -13.27
C TRP A 210 4.13 -1.30 -12.59
N ILE A 211 2.86 -1.14 -12.19
CA ILE A 211 2.08 -2.17 -11.48
C ILE A 211 1.50 -3.20 -12.45
N GLY A 212 1.13 -2.81 -13.67
CA GLY A 212 0.40 -3.66 -14.61
C GLY A 212 1.04 -5.03 -14.86
N PRO A 213 2.31 -5.11 -15.28
CA PRO A 213 2.98 -6.40 -15.47
C PRO A 213 3.02 -7.27 -14.20
N GLN A 214 2.99 -6.65 -13.02
CA GLN A 214 3.04 -7.38 -11.75
C GLN A 214 1.69 -8.02 -11.43
N LEU A 215 0.58 -7.37 -11.82
CA LEU A 215 -0.74 -7.97 -11.74
C LEU A 215 -0.84 -9.19 -12.66
N GLU A 216 -0.30 -9.10 -13.88
CA GLU A 216 -0.25 -10.21 -14.83
C GLU A 216 0.57 -11.40 -14.29
N ASP A 217 1.74 -11.13 -13.71
CA ASP A 217 2.57 -12.16 -13.07
C ASP A 217 1.91 -12.78 -11.83
N LEU A 218 1.22 -11.98 -11.01
CA LEU A 218 0.46 -12.48 -9.87
C LEU A 218 -0.70 -13.38 -10.31
N LEU A 219 -1.40 -13.07 -11.39
CA LEU A 219 -2.46 -13.92 -11.94
C LEU A 219 -1.90 -15.26 -12.45
N LEU A 220 -0.73 -15.25 -13.10
CA LEU A 220 -0.06 -16.48 -13.50
C LEU A 220 0.37 -17.32 -12.30
N ALA A 221 0.97 -16.69 -11.29
CA ALA A 221 1.36 -17.36 -10.04
C ALA A 221 0.14 -17.95 -9.31
N HIS A 222 -0.97 -17.20 -9.26
CA HIS A 222 -2.24 -17.64 -8.67
C HIS A 222 -2.76 -18.91 -9.34
N ARG A 223 -2.74 -18.94 -10.68
CA ARG A 223 -3.14 -20.13 -11.45
C ARG A 223 -2.25 -21.33 -11.14
N GLN A 224 -0.93 -21.15 -11.09
CA GLN A 224 0.02 -22.23 -10.78
C GLN A 224 -0.22 -22.81 -9.38
N VAL A 225 -0.37 -21.96 -8.37
CA VAL A 225 -0.66 -22.39 -6.99
C VAL A 225 -2.03 -23.09 -6.91
N THR A 226 -3.05 -22.57 -7.60
CA THR A 226 -4.39 -23.17 -7.63
C THR A 226 -4.38 -24.58 -8.21
N VAL A 227 -3.63 -24.80 -9.30
CA VAL A 227 -3.47 -26.13 -9.88
C VAL A 227 -2.77 -27.07 -8.91
N GLU A 228 -1.67 -26.63 -8.28
CA GLU A 228 -0.93 -27.45 -7.31
C GLU A 228 -1.81 -27.84 -6.10
N LEU A 229 -2.54 -26.89 -5.51
CA LEU A 229 -3.44 -27.13 -4.38
C LEU A 229 -4.49 -28.21 -4.68
N ASN A 230 -4.86 -28.38 -5.95
CA ASN A 230 -5.86 -29.32 -6.43
C ASN A 230 -5.26 -30.49 -7.23
N SER A 231 -4.00 -30.82 -6.99
CA SER A 231 -3.29 -31.92 -7.67
C SER A 231 -3.04 -33.12 -6.76
N SER A 232 -2.83 -34.29 -7.37
CA SER A 232 -2.32 -35.48 -6.67
C SER A 232 -0.80 -35.50 -6.80
N CYS A 233 -0.13 -35.03 -5.75
CA CYS A 233 1.33 -34.80 -5.74
C CYS A 233 2.12 -35.92 -5.04
N ASP A 234 1.52 -37.09 -4.87
CA ASP A 234 2.11 -38.28 -4.22
C ASP A 234 2.73 -39.24 -5.26
N ASN A 235 3.49 -40.23 -4.80
CA ASN A 235 4.04 -41.33 -5.60
C ASN A 235 4.20 -42.62 -4.77
N PRO A 236 3.89 -43.80 -5.32
CA PRO A 236 3.25 -44.00 -6.63
C PRO A 236 1.77 -43.61 -6.60
N LEU A 237 1.21 -43.36 -7.79
CA LEU A 237 -0.22 -43.10 -7.96
C LEU A 237 -0.95 -44.42 -8.22
N VAL A 238 -2.10 -44.59 -7.57
CA VAL A 238 -2.98 -45.74 -7.75
C VAL A 238 -4.12 -45.35 -8.66
N ASP A 239 -4.26 -46.06 -9.78
CA ASP A 239 -5.41 -45.93 -10.67
C ASP A 239 -6.30 -47.17 -10.53
N ALA A 240 -7.32 -47.04 -9.69
CA ALA A 240 -8.27 -48.10 -9.44
C ALA A 240 -9.11 -48.45 -10.69
N GLN A 241 -9.21 -47.56 -11.69
CA GLN A 241 -9.97 -47.86 -12.91
C GLN A 241 -9.19 -48.79 -13.84
N SER A 242 -7.86 -48.62 -13.91
CA SER A 242 -6.99 -49.49 -14.73
C SER A 242 -6.43 -50.68 -13.96
N ASP A 243 -6.66 -50.77 -12.64
CA ASP A 243 -6.08 -51.78 -11.73
C ASP A 243 -4.54 -51.78 -11.78
N ASP A 244 -3.95 -50.57 -11.84
CA ASP A 244 -2.50 -50.38 -12.01
C ASP A 244 -1.94 -49.31 -11.05
N ILE A 245 -0.62 -49.35 -10.88
CA ILE A 245 0.16 -48.46 -10.03
C ILE A 245 1.24 -47.77 -10.88
N PHE A 246 1.13 -46.45 -11.00
CA PHE A 246 2.03 -45.63 -11.80
C PHE A 246 3.09 -44.93 -10.94
N TYR A 247 4.35 -45.10 -11.32
CA TYR A 247 5.48 -44.40 -10.71
C TYR A 247 5.79 -43.13 -11.49
N GLY A 248 5.91 -42.00 -10.80
CA GLY A 248 6.10 -40.70 -11.41
C GLY A 248 6.76 -39.68 -10.47
N GLY A 249 6.78 -38.43 -10.90
CA GLY A 249 7.47 -37.33 -10.22
C GLY A 249 6.56 -36.19 -9.77
N ASN A 250 5.26 -36.44 -9.55
CA ASN A 250 4.29 -35.38 -9.21
C ASN A 250 4.59 -34.66 -7.88
N PHE A 251 5.48 -35.22 -7.07
CA PHE A 251 6.00 -34.61 -5.85
C PHE A 251 6.99 -33.45 -6.08
N GLN A 252 7.34 -33.16 -7.34
CA GLN A 252 8.30 -32.13 -7.73
C GLN A 252 7.64 -30.75 -7.89
N ALA A 253 7.80 -29.87 -6.89
CA ALA A 253 7.05 -28.62 -6.77
C ALA A 253 7.64 -27.40 -7.54
N VAL A 254 8.27 -27.58 -8.70
CA VAL A 254 8.92 -26.47 -9.44
C VAL A 254 7.91 -25.40 -9.88
N SER A 255 6.65 -25.79 -10.10
CA SER A 255 5.50 -24.91 -10.31
C SER A 255 5.37 -23.84 -9.20
N ILE A 256 5.46 -24.27 -7.93
CA ILE A 256 5.39 -23.40 -6.76
C ILE A 256 6.61 -22.48 -6.68
N THR A 257 7.81 -22.99 -6.96
CA THR A 257 9.01 -22.14 -7.01
C THR A 257 8.87 -21.02 -8.04
N SER A 258 8.40 -21.36 -9.24
CA SER A 258 8.13 -20.38 -10.31
C SER A 258 7.11 -19.33 -9.91
N ALA A 259 6.03 -19.73 -9.24
CA ALA A 259 4.99 -18.82 -8.73
C ALA A 259 5.53 -17.89 -7.62
N MET A 260 6.29 -18.45 -6.67
CA MET A 260 6.82 -17.71 -5.53
C MET A 260 7.92 -16.73 -5.91
N GLU A 261 8.75 -17.04 -6.89
CA GLU A 261 9.77 -16.10 -7.41
C GLU A 261 9.14 -14.93 -8.16
N LYS A 262 8.09 -15.17 -8.97
CA LYS A 262 7.29 -14.09 -9.59
C LYS A 262 6.67 -13.19 -8.54
N THR A 263 5.96 -13.79 -7.58
CA THR A 263 5.29 -13.07 -6.49
C THR A 263 6.26 -12.22 -5.69
N ARG A 264 7.44 -12.76 -5.36
CA ARG A 264 8.48 -12.04 -4.62
C ARG A 264 9.06 -10.87 -5.40
N THR A 265 9.21 -11.03 -6.72
CA THR A 265 9.64 -9.95 -7.62
C THR A 265 8.56 -8.86 -7.71
N CYS A 266 7.28 -9.23 -7.82
CA CYS A 266 6.16 -8.29 -7.78
C CYS A 266 6.14 -7.47 -6.49
N LEU A 267 6.31 -8.10 -5.32
CA LEU A 267 6.40 -7.44 -4.02
C LEU A 267 7.57 -6.44 -3.97
N GLN A 268 8.72 -6.80 -4.51
CA GLN A 268 9.87 -5.90 -4.60
C GLN A 268 9.60 -4.69 -5.51
N MET A 269 8.91 -4.88 -6.63
CA MET A 269 8.45 -3.80 -7.49
C MET A 269 7.45 -2.88 -6.78
N PHE A 270 6.51 -3.42 -6.01
CA PHE A 270 5.60 -2.62 -5.19
C PHE A 270 6.37 -1.81 -4.14
N GLY A 271 7.28 -2.43 -3.40
CA GLY A 271 8.13 -1.74 -2.43
C GLY A 271 8.95 -0.60 -3.07
N ARG A 272 9.46 -0.80 -4.28
CA ARG A 272 10.21 0.25 -5.01
C ARG A 272 9.35 1.47 -5.33
N LEU A 273 8.10 1.25 -5.73
CA LEU A 273 7.15 2.32 -5.98
C LEU A 273 6.81 3.07 -4.69
N LEU A 274 6.47 2.33 -3.62
CA LEU A 274 6.15 2.91 -2.31
C LEU A 274 7.30 3.77 -1.77
N PHE A 275 8.55 3.28 -1.88
CA PHE A 275 9.72 4.02 -1.43
C PHE A 275 9.93 5.31 -2.22
N ALA A 276 9.77 5.27 -3.56
CA ALA A 276 9.88 6.47 -4.39
C ALA A 276 8.80 7.50 -4.06
N GLN A 277 7.54 7.07 -3.91
CA GLN A 277 6.42 7.92 -3.53
C GLN A 277 6.59 8.53 -2.13
N ALA A 278 7.03 7.75 -1.15
CA ALA A 278 7.33 8.24 0.19
C ALA A 278 8.45 9.30 0.17
N THR A 279 9.52 9.07 -0.60
CA THR A 279 10.60 10.04 -0.79
C THR A 279 10.07 11.34 -1.38
N GLU A 280 9.24 11.26 -2.43
CA GLU A 280 8.65 12.43 -3.07
C GLU A 280 7.74 13.23 -2.13
N LEU A 281 7.04 12.59 -1.18
CA LEU A 281 6.22 13.29 -0.18
C LEU A 281 7.06 13.99 0.90
N ILE A 282 8.14 13.34 1.34
CA ILE A 282 8.99 13.81 2.46
C ILE A 282 9.91 14.97 2.02
N ASP A 283 10.40 14.95 0.77
CA ASP A 283 11.34 15.94 0.26
C ASP A 283 10.62 17.22 -0.22
N PRO A 284 10.89 18.39 0.40
CA PRO A 284 10.27 19.67 0.03
C PRO A 284 10.65 20.15 -1.39
N SER A 285 11.70 19.59 -2.01
CA SER A 285 12.03 19.86 -3.41
C SER A 285 11.17 19.08 -4.41
N LEU A 286 10.47 18.04 -3.94
CA LEU A 286 9.67 17.14 -4.75
C LEU A 286 8.17 17.25 -4.45
N ASN A 287 7.80 17.62 -3.22
CA ASN A 287 6.47 17.41 -2.65
C ASN A 287 5.42 18.51 -2.93
N ASN A 288 5.70 19.43 -3.85
CA ASN A 288 4.80 20.52 -4.25
C ASN A 288 4.32 21.40 -3.07
N GLY A 289 5.23 21.83 -2.18
CA GLY A 289 4.93 22.85 -1.16
C GLY A 289 4.52 22.32 0.21
N LEU A 290 4.75 21.04 0.49
CA LEU A 290 4.63 20.50 1.84
C LEU A 290 5.92 20.78 2.65
N PRO A 291 5.82 20.90 3.99
CA PRO A 291 6.98 21.09 4.86
C PRO A 291 8.03 19.98 4.72
N THR A 292 9.29 20.33 4.95
CA THR A 292 10.39 19.36 4.97
C THR A 292 10.13 18.26 6.01
N ASN A 293 10.33 16.99 5.68
CA ASN A 293 10.02 15.85 6.55
C ASN A 293 8.57 15.80 7.08
N LEU A 294 7.64 16.52 6.44
CA LEU A 294 6.23 16.63 6.86
C LEU A 294 6.08 17.10 8.32
N VAL A 295 6.92 18.05 8.74
CA VAL A 295 6.81 18.71 10.04
C VAL A 295 5.59 19.64 10.09
N ALA A 296 4.87 19.62 11.21
CA ALA A 296 3.75 20.54 11.46
C ALA A 296 4.18 21.78 12.27
N ASP A 297 5.31 21.70 12.94
CA ASP A 297 5.91 22.69 13.83
C ASP A 297 7.20 23.26 13.23
N ASP A 298 8.14 23.70 14.07
CA ASP A 298 9.39 24.33 13.65
C ASP A 298 10.33 23.32 12.96
N PRO A 299 10.64 23.47 11.66
CA PRO A 299 11.53 22.57 10.93
C PRO A 299 12.98 22.54 11.44
N SER A 300 13.40 23.54 12.21
CA SER A 300 14.74 23.59 12.81
C SER A 300 14.88 22.70 14.04
N LEU A 301 13.76 22.38 14.70
CA LEU A 301 13.70 21.61 15.93
C LEU A 301 13.09 20.21 15.74
N SER A 302 12.30 20.02 14.67
CA SER A 302 11.50 18.83 14.43
C SER A 302 11.95 18.08 13.18
N PHE A 303 11.93 16.75 13.25
CA PHE A 303 12.40 15.88 12.16
C PHE A 303 11.38 14.83 11.72
N THR A 304 10.21 14.75 12.36
CA THR A 304 9.05 13.87 12.09
C THR A 304 9.36 12.63 11.24
N MET A 305 9.28 12.71 9.90
CA MET A 305 9.40 11.56 9.00
C MET A 305 10.84 11.11 8.68
N LYS A 306 11.88 11.79 9.18
CA LYS A 306 13.28 11.42 8.93
C LYS A 306 13.57 9.97 9.35
N GLY A 307 13.06 9.55 10.51
CA GLY A 307 13.22 8.16 10.97
C GLY A 307 12.49 7.17 10.08
N VAL A 308 11.30 7.55 9.60
CA VAL A 308 10.48 6.71 8.72
C VAL A 308 11.15 6.53 7.35
N ASP A 309 11.76 7.58 6.80
CA ASP A 309 12.52 7.51 5.55
C ASP A 309 13.71 6.54 5.66
N ILE A 310 14.47 6.61 6.76
CA ILE A 310 15.56 5.66 7.04
C ILE A 310 15.04 4.21 7.12
N SER A 311 13.91 4.00 7.81
CA SER A 311 13.27 2.68 7.88
C SER A 311 12.84 2.19 6.50
N MET A 312 12.21 3.04 5.69
CA MET A 312 11.79 2.70 4.32
C MET A 312 12.97 2.33 3.43
N ALA A 313 14.11 3.02 3.54
CA ALA A 313 15.33 2.68 2.82
C ALA A 313 15.89 1.31 3.24
N SER A 314 15.88 1.01 4.55
CA SER A 314 16.28 -0.30 5.08
C SER A 314 15.38 -1.42 4.57
N TYR A 315 14.05 -1.22 4.64
CA TYR A 315 13.06 -2.18 4.16
C TYR A 315 13.21 -2.45 2.67
N MET A 316 13.41 -1.40 1.86
CA MET A 316 13.63 -1.55 0.43
C MET A 316 14.93 -2.32 0.12
N ALA A 317 16.01 -2.07 0.86
CA ALA A 317 17.28 -2.77 0.66
C ALA A 317 17.16 -4.28 0.96
N GLU A 318 16.51 -4.64 2.08
CA GLU A 318 16.27 -6.03 2.44
C GLU A 318 15.32 -6.72 1.44
N LEU A 319 14.24 -6.05 1.04
CA LEU A 319 13.29 -6.55 0.05
C LEU A 319 13.95 -6.81 -1.31
N ALA A 320 14.85 -5.91 -1.74
CA ALA A 320 15.64 -6.08 -2.95
C ALA A 320 16.56 -7.30 -2.87
N TYR A 321 17.17 -7.56 -1.71
CA TYR A 321 17.97 -8.76 -1.49
C TYR A 321 17.13 -10.04 -1.53
N LEU A 322 15.94 -10.03 -0.91
CA LEU A 322 15.04 -11.19 -0.91
C LEU A 322 14.50 -11.53 -2.30
N ALA A 323 14.43 -10.57 -3.22
CA ALA A 323 13.96 -10.81 -4.59
C ALA A 323 14.85 -11.76 -5.41
N ASN A 324 16.06 -12.08 -4.95
CA ASN A 324 16.91 -13.06 -5.64
C ASN A 324 16.22 -14.44 -5.75
N PRO A 325 16.41 -15.16 -6.87
CA PRO A 325 15.84 -16.49 -7.04
C PRO A 325 16.49 -17.49 -6.10
N VAL A 326 15.69 -18.43 -5.58
CA VAL A 326 16.16 -19.58 -4.80
C VAL A 326 16.48 -20.75 -5.73
N SER A 327 15.81 -20.83 -6.88
CA SER A 327 15.94 -21.88 -7.89
C SER A 327 17.37 -22.04 -8.44
N SER A 328 18.17 -20.97 -8.48
CA SER A 328 19.59 -21.00 -8.86
C SER A 328 20.51 -21.70 -7.84
N HIS A 329 20.00 -22.02 -6.65
CA HIS A 329 20.77 -22.59 -5.54
C HIS A 329 20.48 -24.07 -5.27
N VAL A 330 19.75 -24.75 -6.17
CA VAL A 330 19.46 -26.18 -6.07
C VAL A 330 20.75 -26.98 -5.88
N GLN A 331 20.75 -27.87 -4.88
CA GLN A 331 21.86 -28.77 -4.57
C GLN A 331 21.44 -30.22 -4.81
N THR A 332 22.38 -31.07 -5.23
CA THR A 332 22.15 -32.51 -5.26
C THR A 332 22.02 -33.06 -3.84
N ALA A 333 20.98 -33.86 -3.59
CA ALA A 333 20.70 -34.44 -2.28
C ALA A 333 20.43 -35.95 -2.37
N GLU A 334 20.37 -36.59 -1.19
CA GLU A 334 19.92 -37.98 -1.01
C GLU A 334 20.67 -38.95 -1.94
N MET A 335 21.98 -39.08 -1.71
CA MET A 335 22.86 -39.99 -2.48
C MET A 335 22.75 -39.83 -4.01
N HIS A 336 22.51 -38.60 -4.49
CA HIS A 336 22.31 -38.25 -5.91
C HIS A 336 20.99 -38.69 -6.53
N ASN A 337 20.11 -39.38 -5.81
CA ASN A 337 18.77 -39.70 -6.29
C ASN A 337 17.94 -38.41 -6.51
N GLN A 338 18.11 -37.42 -5.63
CA GLN A 338 17.49 -36.09 -5.76
C GLN A 338 18.50 -35.10 -6.35
N SER A 339 18.98 -35.41 -7.56
CA SER A 339 19.94 -34.59 -8.31
C SER A 339 19.39 -33.22 -8.69
N VAL A 340 18.06 -33.11 -8.84
CA VAL A 340 17.31 -31.86 -8.97
C VAL A 340 16.16 -31.82 -7.96
N ASN A 341 15.82 -30.62 -7.51
CA ASN A 341 14.71 -30.37 -6.59
C ASN A 341 14.17 -28.95 -6.77
N SER A 342 12.97 -28.71 -6.26
CA SER A 342 12.27 -27.44 -6.50
C SER A 342 12.69 -26.32 -5.56
N MET A 343 13.08 -26.63 -4.31
CA MET A 343 13.27 -25.64 -3.24
C MET A 343 11.99 -24.81 -2.94
N ALA A 344 10.81 -25.33 -3.29
CA ALA A 344 9.55 -24.59 -3.24
C ALA A 344 9.19 -24.06 -1.85
N PHE A 345 9.38 -24.85 -0.79
CA PHE A 345 9.10 -24.39 0.57
C PHE A 345 10.04 -23.25 1.00
N VAL A 346 11.32 -23.27 0.57
CA VAL A 346 12.28 -22.19 0.83
C VAL A 346 11.87 -20.92 0.08
N SER A 347 11.51 -21.03 -1.20
CA SER A 347 11.03 -19.89 -1.98
C SER A 347 9.77 -19.28 -1.35
N SER A 348 8.80 -20.10 -0.95
CA SER A 348 7.56 -19.66 -0.30
C SER A 348 7.83 -18.94 1.03
N ARG A 349 8.82 -19.41 1.81
CA ARG A 349 9.25 -18.74 3.06
C ARG A 349 9.80 -17.35 2.83
N TYR A 350 10.67 -17.17 1.84
CA TYR A 350 11.22 -15.85 1.52
C TYR A 350 10.18 -14.94 0.88
N THR A 351 9.22 -15.48 0.13
CA THR A 351 8.08 -14.69 -0.36
C THR A 351 7.22 -14.19 0.79
N MET A 352 6.93 -15.02 1.80
CA MET A 352 6.20 -14.57 2.99
C MET A 352 6.95 -13.50 3.81
N GLN A 353 8.29 -13.58 3.88
CA GLN A 353 9.10 -12.49 4.46
C GLN A 353 9.01 -11.20 3.64
N ALA A 354 9.02 -11.29 2.30
CA ALA A 354 8.83 -10.13 1.44
C ALA A 354 7.44 -9.50 1.64
N VAL A 355 6.40 -10.31 1.85
CA VAL A 355 5.04 -9.82 2.18
C VAL A 355 5.04 -9.01 3.49
N GLU A 356 5.73 -9.49 4.52
CA GLU A 356 5.87 -8.77 5.79
C GLU A 356 6.54 -7.40 5.60
N ILE A 357 7.65 -7.35 4.85
CA ILE A 357 8.38 -6.10 4.59
C ILE A 357 7.51 -5.11 3.79
N VAL A 358 6.82 -5.57 2.74
CA VAL A 358 5.91 -4.69 1.98
C VAL A 358 4.74 -4.22 2.85
N SER A 359 4.25 -5.05 3.78
CA SER A 359 3.23 -4.63 4.75
C SER A 359 3.74 -3.51 5.66
N LEU A 360 4.99 -3.58 6.13
CA LEU A 360 5.64 -2.51 6.90
C LEU A 360 5.77 -1.23 6.06
N MET A 361 6.20 -1.36 4.80
CA MET A 361 6.32 -0.22 3.88
C MET A 361 4.95 0.43 3.61
N CYS A 362 3.90 -0.36 3.42
CA CYS A 362 2.53 0.14 3.31
C CYS A 362 2.10 0.91 4.56
N ALA A 363 2.36 0.37 5.77
CA ALA A 363 2.02 1.06 7.01
C ALA A 363 2.72 2.42 7.16
N CYS A 364 4.01 2.48 6.82
CA CYS A 364 4.76 3.73 6.73
C CYS A 364 4.15 4.70 5.72
N SER A 365 3.85 4.23 4.50
CA SER A 365 3.26 5.07 3.44
C SER A 365 1.86 5.59 3.80
N VAL A 366 1.03 4.78 4.47
CA VAL A 366 -0.27 5.23 5.01
C VAL A 366 -0.07 6.37 6.01
N TYR A 367 0.88 6.23 6.94
CA TYR A 367 1.16 7.24 7.95
C TYR A 367 1.71 8.54 7.35
N ILE A 368 2.71 8.44 6.46
CA ILE A 368 3.27 9.57 5.70
C ILE A 368 2.16 10.27 4.91
N GLY A 369 1.35 9.48 4.22
CA GLY A 369 0.24 9.93 3.40
C GLY A 369 -0.81 10.73 4.18
N CYS A 370 -1.29 10.19 5.29
CA CYS A 370 -2.27 10.88 6.14
C CYS A 370 -1.71 12.20 6.69
N GLN A 371 -0.43 12.21 7.11
CA GLN A 371 0.23 13.45 7.57
C GLN A 371 0.35 14.47 6.43
N ALA A 372 0.71 14.05 5.23
CA ALA A 372 0.84 14.92 4.07
C ALA A 372 -0.51 15.54 3.64
N LEU A 373 -1.58 14.74 3.62
CA LEU A 373 -2.94 15.21 3.34
C LEU A 373 -3.40 16.26 4.37
N ASP A 374 -3.18 15.99 5.65
CA ASP A 374 -3.53 16.93 6.72
C ASP A 374 -2.80 18.27 6.57
N LEU A 375 -1.48 18.24 6.32
CA LEU A 375 -0.69 19.45 6.09
C LEU A 375 -1.12 20.19 4.82
N ARG A 376 -1.49 19.46 3.77
CA ARG A 376 -2.00 20.05 2.52
C ARG A 376 -3.28 20.83 2.79
N VAL A 377 -4.26 20.21 3.45
CA VAL A 377 -5.55 20.83 3.73
C VAL A 377 -5.40 22.00 4.70
N LEU A 378 -4.54 21.89 5.72
CA LEU A 378 -4.20 23.00 6.61
C LEU A 378 -3.67 24.21 5.83
N HIS A 379 -2.70 24.02 4.94
CA HIS A 379 -2.14 25.10 4.13
C HIS A 379 -3.14 25.71 3.15
N LEU A 380 -3.97 24.89 2.50
CA LEU A 380 -5.02 25.39 1.60
C LEU A 380 -6.06 26.22 2.36
N THR A 381 -6.49 25.75 3.54
CA THR A 381 -7.43 26.47 4.41
C THR A 381 -6.85 27.81 4.86
N PHE A 382 -5.57 27.82 5.26
CA PHE A 382 -4.87 29.04 5.63
C PHE A 382 -4.87 30.06 4.48
N LEU A 383 -4.48 29.64 3.27
CA LEU A 383 -4.45 30.54 2.11
C LEU A 383 -5.84 31.05 1.74
N GLN A 384 -6.86 30.18 1.78
CA GLN A 384 -8.25 30.56 1.51
C GLN A 384 -8.77 31.60 2.51
N ARG A 385 -8.47 31.45 3.80
CA ARG A 385 -8.83 32.43 4.85
C ARG A 385 -8.05 33.75 4.72
N SER A 386 -6.81 33.66 4.26
CA SER A 386 -5.90 34.81 4.14
C SER A 386 -6.31 35.80 3.05
N THR A 387 -6.73 35.31 1.89
CA THR A 387 -7.07 36.13 0.72
C THR A 387 -8.03 37.30 1.02
N PRO A 388 -9.26 37.09 1.53
CA PRO A 388 -10.22 38.19 1.73
C PRO A 388 -9.77 39.19 2.81
N GLN A 389 -9.06 38.73 3.85
CA GLN A 389 -8.57 39.60 4.92
C GLN A 389 -7.41 40.47 4.42
N LEU A 390 -6.51 39.90 3.61
CA LEU A 390 -5.44 40.66 2.99
C LEU A 390 -5.98 41.68 1.98
N HIS A 391 -7.03 41.34 1.23
CA HIS A 391 -7.71 42.28 0.34
C HIS A 391 -8.27 43.46 1.13
N THR A 392 -8.93 43.19 2.25
CA THR A 392 -9.49 44.22 3.13
C THR A 392 -8.41 45.14 3.69
N LEU A 393 -7.32 44.56 4.23
CA LEU A 393 -6.18 45.31 4.76
C LEU A 393 -5.53 46.20 3.69
N THR A 394 -5.26 45.62 2.51
CA THR A 394 -4.59 46.31 1.39
C THR A 394 -5.47 47.44 0.87
N SER A 395 -6.77 47.20 0.70
CA SER A 395 -7.71 48.22 0.23
C SER A 395 -7.85 49.35 1.24
N HIS A 396 -7.95 49.05 2.54
CA HIS A 396 -8.02 50.06 3.59
C HIS A 396 -6.77 50.96 3.65
N LEU A 397 -5.58 50.40 3.42
CA LEU A 397 -4.33 51.19 3.44
C LEU A 397 -4.10 51.99 2.16
N PHE A 398 -4.62 51.54 1.02
CA PHE A 398 -4.31 52.14 -0.28
C PHE A 398 -5.48 52.75 -1.04
N SER A 399 -6.69 52.81 -0.45
CA SER A 399 -7.87 53.43 -1.06
C SER A 399 -7.73 54.92 -1.35
N GLU A 400 -6.88 55.63 -0.60
CA GLU A 400 -6.57 57.04 -0.84
C GLU A 400 -5.55 57.24 -1.97
N HIS A 401 -4.85 56.17 -2.37
CA HIS A 401 -3.77 56.21 -3.36
C HIS A 401 -4.14 55.60 -4.72
N LEU A 402 -5.10 54.66 -4.76
CA LEU A 402 -5.53 53.95 -5.96
C LEU A 402 -7.05 53.97 -6.11
N PHE A 403 -7.52 53.98 -7.37
CA PHE A 403 -8.93 53.75 -7.67
C PHE A 403 -9.30 52.26 -7.53
N GLU A 404 -10.59 51.99 -7.33
CA GLU A 404 -11.14 50.63 -7.15
C GLU A 404 -10.65 49.58 -8.19
N PRO A 405 -10.60 49.86 -9.51
CA PRO A 405 -10.11 48.87 -10.48
C PRO A 405 -8.63 48.50 -10.29
N ASP A 406 -7.80 49.47 -9.92
CA ASP A 406 -6.37 49.27 -9.67
C ASP A 406 -6.16 48.52 -8.34
N LEU A 407 -6.98 48.81 -7.32
CA LEU A 407 -6.99 48.07 -6.06
C LEU A 407 -7.40 46.61 -6.24
N ALA A 408 -8.46 46.35 -7.00
CA ALA A 408 -8.89 44.99 -7.32
C ALA A 408 -7.78 44.22 -8.04
N THR A 409 -7.12 44.86 -9.01
CA THR A 409 -5.99 44.27 -9.74
C THR A 409 -4.80 43.99 -8.82
N LEU A 410 -4.48 44.91 -7.91
CA LEU A 410 -3.42 44.74 -6.92
C LEU A 410 -3.71 43.57 -5.98
N ASN A 411 -4.93 43.51 -5.45
CA ASN A 411 -5.37 42.46 -4.53
C ASN A 411 -5.27 41.07 -5.17
N GLU A 412 -5.68 40.94 -6.42
CA GLU A 412 -5.57 39.69 -7.17
C GLU A 412 -4.12 39.31 -7.44
N ALA A 413 -3.29 40.28 -7.83
CA ALA A 413 -1.86 40.06 -8.06
C ALA A 413 -1.12 39.63 -6.79
N LEU A 414 -1.42 40.27 -5.65
CA LEU A 414 -0.86 39.91 -4.34
C LEU A 414 -1.29 38.51 -3.92
N SER A 415 -2.57 38.17 -4.10
CA SER A 415 -3.11 36.85 -3.74
C SER A 415 -2.47 35.74 -4.57
N THR A 416 -2.40 35.94 -5.89
CA THR A 416 -1.72 35.04 -6.81
C THR A 416 -0.25 34.86 -6.43
N HIS A 417 0.44 35.94 -6.05
CA HIS A 417 1.85 35.87 -5.64
C HIS A 417 2.03 35.11 -4.33
N ILE A 418 1.24 35.40 -3.31
CA ILE A 418 1.31 34.71 -2.01
C ILE A 418 1.04 33.22 -2.16
N GLN A 419 0.04 32.82 -2.96
CA GLN A 419 -0.24 31.43 -3.25
C GLN A 419 0.92 30.71 -3.96
N LYS A 420 1.66 31.41 -4.82
CA LYS A 420 2.83 30.87 -5.53
C LYS A 420 4.11 30.85 -4.69
N SER A 421 4.28 31.81 -3.78
CA SER A 421 5.46 31.94 -2.92
C SER A 421 5.35 31.08 -1.66
N TRP A 422 4.15 30.81 -1.14
CA TRP A 422 3.98 29.98 0.06
C TRP A 422 4.59 28.56 -0.03
N PRO A 423 4.47 27.85 -1.17
CA PRO A 423 5.15 26.57 -1.40
C PRO A 423 6.68 26.63 -1.43
N THR A 424 7.31 27.80 -1.64
CA THR A 424 8.77 27.90 -1.80
C THR A 424 9.51 28.12 -0.48
N THR A 425 8.80 28.44 0.60
CA THR A 425 9.37 28.78 1.91
C THR A 425 9.27 27.64 2.94
N THR A 426 8.94 26.41 2.53
CA THR A 426 8.58 25.27 3.40
C THR A 426 9.68 24.74 4.32
N ARG A 427 10.89 25.31 4.25
CA ARG A 427 12.03 25.00 5.15
C ARG A 427 12.14 25.96 6.34
N LEU A 428 11.41 27.06 6.33
CA LEU A 428 11.41 28.07 7.38
C LEU A 428 10.31 27.76 8.42
N ASN A 429 10.47 28.26 9.66
CA ASN A 429 9.37 28.27 10.62
C ASN A 429 8.25 29.21 10.13
N ILE A 430 7.06 29.10 10.70
CA ILE A 430 5.87 29.83 10.21
C ILE A 430 6.05 31.35 10.19
N THR A 431 6.65 31.91 11.24
CA THR A 431 6.86 33.37 11.33
C THR A 431 7.77 33.86 10.22
N ASP A 432 8.89 33.16 10.00
CA ASP A 432 9.85 33.49 8.93
C ASP A 432 9.24 33.23 7.54
N ARG A 433 8.40 32.19 7.38
CA ARG A 433 7.66 31.94 6.12
C ARG A 433 6.76 33.12 5.77
N VAL A 434 6.01 33.62 6.74
CA VAL A 434 5.11 34.76 6.56
C VAL A 434 5.91 36.00 6.23
N GLU A 435 7.01 36.28 6.95
CA GLU A 435 7.85 37.45 6.68
C GLU A 435 8.47 37.41 5.27
N GLU A 436 9.02 36.28 4.85
CA GLU A 436 9.61 36.10 3.53
C GLU A 436 8.56 36.28 2.42
N VAL A 437 7.39 35.64 2.56
CA VAL A 437 6.30 35.72 1.58
C VAL A 437 5.77 37.16 1.46
N VAL A 438 5.52 37.84 2.57
CA VAL A 438 5.05 39.24 2.55
C VAL A 438 6.11 40.18 1.98
N THR A 439 7.38 40.02 2.39
CA THR A 439 8.49 40.83 1.88
C THR A 439 8.64 40.66 0.36
N SER A 440 8.54 39.43 -0.14
CA SER A 440 8.62 39.13 -1.58
C SER A 440 7.49 39.75 -2.41
N ALA A 441 6.39 40.19 -1.78
CA ALA A 441 5.24 40.81 -2.44
C ALA A 441 5.40 42.33 -2.64
N ILE A 442 6.33 43.00 -1.94
CA ILE A 442 6.58 44.44 -2.06
C ILE A 442 6.80 44.91 -3.51
N PRO A 443 7.58 44.20 -4.37
CA PRO A 443 7.75 44.60 -5.76
C PRO A 443 6.47 44.62 -6.61
N ILE A 444 5.38 43.96 -6.16
CA ILE A 444 4.07 44.01 -6.81
C ILE A 444 3.40 45.34 -6.49
N LEU A 445 3.39 45.73 -5.22
CA LEU A 445 2.90 47.06 -4.79
C LEU A 445 3.60 48.15 -5.60
N CYS A 446 4.94 48.17 -5.59
CA CYS A 446 5.72 49.18 -6.31
C CYS A 446 5.38 49.26 -7.81
N ARG A 447 5.19 48.11 -8.47
CA ARG A 447 4.82 48.08 -9.90
C ARG A 447 3.43 48.64 -10.13
N THR A 448 2.45 48.26 -9.32
CA THR A 448 1.08 48.77 -9.46
C THR A 448 1.04 50.29 -9.32
N PHE A 449 1.70 50.85 -8.30
CA PHE A 449 1.77 52.30 -8.11
C PHE A 449 2.53 53.01 -9.23
N ALA A 450 3.56 52.38 -9.80
CA ALA A 450 4.28 52.94 -10.94
C ALA A 450 3.45 52.93 -12.25
N SER A 451 2.52 51.98 -12.40
CA SER A 451 1.67 51.84 -13.58
C SER A 451 0.33 52.56 -13.50
N SER A 452 -0.14 52.93 -12.29
CA SER A 452 -1.42 53.60 -12.12
C SER A 452 -1.34 55.03 -12.68
N THR A 453 -2.15 55.30 -13.71
CA THR A 453 -2.18 56.57 -14.44
C THR A 453 -3.19 57.57 -13.87
N GLY A 454 -3.96 57.16 -12.87
CA GLY A 454 -4.95 57.99 -12.18
C GLY A 454 -4.69 58.01 -10.68
N THR A 455 -4.04 59.06 -10.20
CA THR A 455 -3.97 59.34 -8.76
C THR A 455 -5.23 60.10 -8.34
N SER A 456 -5.98 59.61 -7.34
CA SER A 456 -7.11 60.33 -6.75
C SER A 456 -6.65 61.51 -5.88
N THR A 457 -5.41 61.42 -5.36
CA THR A 457 -4.65 62.50 -4.73
C THR A 457 -3.19 62.40 -5.18
N SER A 458 -2.51 63.52 -5.43
CA SER A 458 -1.22 63.61 -6.15
C SER A 458 0.00 62.97 -5.44
N GLN A 459 -0.17 62.09 -4.46
CA GLN A 459 0.92 61.50 -3.68
C GLN A 459 0.95 59.98 -3.79
N ALA A 460 2.02 59.49 -4.42
CA ALA A 460 2.40 58.08 -4.36
C ALA A 460 2.63 57.65 -2.90
N PRO A 461 2.40 56.38 -2.55
CA PRO A 461 2.66 55.89 -1.19
C PRO A 461 4.12 56.09 -0.82
N THR A 462 4.35 56.45 0.44
CA THR A 462 5.68 56.60 1.01
C THR A 462 6.30 55.25 1.33
N PHE A 463 7.61 55.23 1.55
CA PHE A 463 8.29 54.04 2.08
C PHE A 463 7.68 53.60 3.43
N SER A 464 7.20 54.56 4.24
CA SER A 464 6.53 54.27 5.51
C SER A 464 5.20 53.53 5.30
N ASP A 465 4.46 53.82 4.22
CA ASP A 465 3.19 53.15 3.92
C ASP A 465 3.43 51.69 3.50
N LEU A 466 4.49 51.44 2.72
CA LEU A 466 4.91 50.09 2.34
C LEU A 466 5.38 49.26 3.55
N GLU A 467 6.19 49.85 4.44
CA GLU A 467 6.60 49.18 5.68
C GLU A 467 5.42 48.95 6.63
N THR A 468 4.47 49.88 6.69
CA THR A 468 3.23 49.70 7.45
C THR A 468 2.40 48.55 6.91
N TRP A 469 2.24 48.45 5.59
CA TRP A 469 1.58 47.32 4.96
C TRP A 469 2.31 46.01 5.24
N LYS A 470 3.64 45.96 5.07
CA LYS A 470 4.45 44.77 5.36
C LYS A 470 4.23 44.30 6.80
N SER A 471 4.40 45.19 7.78
CA SER A 471 4.25 44.87 9.20
C SER A 471 2.84 44.36 9.53
N ARG A 472 1.79 45.04 9.05
CA ARG A 472 0.40 44.65 9.31
C ARG A 472 0.01 43.35 8.59
N ALA A 473 0.45 43.17 7.35
CA ALA A 473 0.19 41.94 6.60
C ALA A 473 0.89 40.75 7.23
N SER A 474 2.14 40.89 7.67
CA SER A 474 2.84 39.84 8.40
C SER A 474 2.17 39.49 9.72
N ALA A 475 1.74 40.48 10.50
CA ALA A 475 1.01 40.23 11.76
C ALA A 475 -0.32 39.50 11.48
N LEU A 476 -1.09 39.97 10.50
CA LEU A 476 -2.36 39.39 10.08
C LEU A 476 -2.20 37.92 9.64
N LEU A 477 -1.26 37.64 8.73
CA LEU A 477 -1.07 36.28 8.23
C LEU A 477 -0.56 35.32 9.32
N ASN A 478 0.28 35.80 10.24
CA ASN A 478 0.66 35.00 11.41
C ASN A 478 -0.55 34.65 12.27
N GLU A 479 -1.40 35.62 12.60
CA GLU A 479 -2.63 35.41 13.37
C GLU A 479 -3.56 34.40 12.68
N ILE A 480 -3.84 34.59 11.38
CA ILE A 480 -4.68 33.67 10.59
C ILE A 480 -4.08 32.27 10.59
N TYR A 481 -2.76 32.12 10.43
CA TYR A 481 -2.13 30.80 10.44
C TYR A 481 -2.31 30.13 11.81
N GLN A 482 -2.02 30.83 12.90
CA GLN A 482 -2.15 30.28 14.26
C GLN A 482 -3.59 29.85 14.56
N ASP A 483 -4.56 30.70 14.22
CA ASP A 483 -5.98 30.37 14.37
C ASP A 483 -6.38 29.16 13.53
N THR A 484 -5.88 29.08 12.29
CA THR A 484 -6.15 27.94 11.40
C THR A 484 -5.54 26.67 11.96
N ALA A 485 -4.28 26.72 12.40
CA ALA A 485 -3.57 25.58 12.98
C ALA A 485 -4.25 25.09 14.26
N HIS A 486 -4.60 25.99 15.19
CA HIS A 486 -5.29 25.62 16.44
C HIS A 486 -6.65 24.94 16.18
N ALA A 487 -7.45 25.50 15.26
CA ALA A 487 -8.70 24.86 14.86
C ALA A 487 -8.46 23.49 14.24
N PHE A 488 -7.47 23.38 13.36
CA PHE A 488 -7.15 22.15 12.64
C PHE A 488 -6.56 21.06 13.55
N PHE A 489 -5.80 21.41 14.59
CA PHE A 489 -5.28 20.45 15.57
C PHE A 489 -6.40 19.84 16.42
N SER A 490 -7.51 20.57 16.56
CA SER A 490 -8.72 20.09 17.24
C SER A 490 -9.59 19.24 16.32
N TYR A 491 -9.78 19.66 15.07
CA TYR A 491 -10.59 18.95 14.09
C TYR A 491 -10.04 19.09 12.66
N GLN A 492 -9.58 17.98 12.08
CA GLN A 492 -9.17 17.91 10.69
C GLN A 492 -10.37 17.60 9.80
N HIS A 493 -10.72 18.52 8.90
CA HIS A 493 -11.75 18.35 7.87
C HIS A 493 -11.21 17.71 6.59
N THR A 494 -10.00 17.14 6.65
CA THR A 494 -9.26 16.58 5.50
C THR A 494 -10.10 15.59 4.70
N GLU A 495 -10.90 14.75 5.36
CA GLU A 495 -11.72 13.70 4.72
C GLU A 495 -12.77 14.22 3.72
N GLU A 496 -13.12 15.51 3.79
CA GLU A 496 -14.09 16.15 2.89
C GLU A 496 -13.47 16.47 1.52
N MET A 497 -12.13 16.51 1.45
CA MET A 497 -11.36 16.85 0.26
C MET A 497 -10.85 15.62 -0.52
N LEU A 498 -11.00 14.42 0.06
CA LEU A 498 -10.37 13.19 -0.43
C LEU A 498 -11.26 12.41 -1.40
N GLY A 499 -10.61 11.74 -2.35
CA GLY A 499 -11.23 10.72 -3.19
C GLY A 499 -11.56 9.44 -2.42
N THR A 500 -12.29 8.55 -3.07
CA THR A 500 -12.85 7.32 -2.48
C THR A 500 -11.88 6.53 -1.60
N SER A 501 -10.73 6.10 -2.12
CA SER A 501 -9.85 5.20 -1.36
C SER A 501 -9.07 5.92 -0.28
N SER A 502 -8.56 7.12 -0.56
CA SER A 502 -7.85 7.94 0.42
C SER A 502 -8.74 8.31 1.58
N LYS A 503 -10.03 8.57 1.34
CA LYS A 503 -11.02 8.79 2.39
C LYS A 503 -11.18 7.56 3.29
N ILE A 504 -11.29 6.37 2.71
CA ILE A 504 -11.39 5.11 3.47
C ILE A 504 -10.14 4.90 4.32
N LEU A 505 -8.95 5.02 3.73
CA LEU A 505 -7.68 4.87 4.44
C LEU A 505 -7.55 5.90 5.57
N TYR A 506 -7.84 7.17 5.28
CA TYR A 506 -7.78 8.26 6.24
C TYR A 506 -8.76 8.08 7.40
N GLN A 507 -10.01 7.70 7.13
CA GLN A 507 -11.01 7.44 8.17
C GLN A 507 -10.62 6.26 9.05
N THR A 508 -10.09 5.19 8.44
CA THR A 508 -9.61 4.03 9.19
C THR A 508 -8.50 4.46 10.14
N VAL A 509 -7.50 5.19 9.65
CA VAL A 509 -6.33 5.62 10.44
C VAL A 509 -6.70 6.66 11.50
N ARG A 510 -7.35 7.76 11.12
CA ARG A 510 -7.64 8.89 12.02
C ARG A 510 -8.81 8.62 12.96
N ARG A 511 -9.87 7.97 12.47
CA ARG A 511 -11.13 7.83 13.22
C ARG A 511 -11.23 6.48 13.93
N GLN A 512 -10.94 5.38 13.24
CA GLN A 512 -11.13 4.03 13.81
C GLN A 512 -9.93 3.58 14.65
N LEU A 513 -8.71 3.74 14.12
CA LEU A 513 -7.46 3.40 14.84
C LEU A 513 -7.02 4.47 15.84
N GLY A 514 -7.55 5.70 15.70
CA GLY A 514 -7.21 6.82 16.58
C GLY A 514 -5.77 7.31 16.42
N VAL A 515 -5.13 7.07 15.27
CA VAL A 515 -3.78 7.56 14.99
C VAL A 515 -3.87 9.06 14.67
N PRO A 516 -3.34 9.96 15.51
CA PRO A 516 -3.59 11.39 15.40
C PRO A 516 -2.75 12.05 14.30
N PHE A 517 -3.18 13.24 13.86
CA PHE A 517 -2.30 14.18 13.17
C PHE A 517 -1.10 14.52 14.07
N HIS A 518 0.12 14.36 13.58
CA HIS A 518 1.33 14.53 14.39
C HIS A 518 1.70 16.03 14.49
N GLN A 519 1.51 16.61 15.69
CA GLN A 519 1.70 18.04 15.94
C GLN A 519 3.16 18.47 16.17
N GLY A 520 4.13 17.58 15.96
CA GLY A 520 5.55 17.91 16.06
C GLY A 520 6.18 17.47 17.37
N PHE A 521 7.14 18.22 17.90
CA PHE A 521 7.90 17.82 19.10
C PHE A 521 7.02 17.63 20.34
N ILE A 522 5.88 18.33 20.41
CA ILE A 522 4.91 18.17 21.50
C ILE A 522 4.34 16.74 21.59
N GLU A 523 4.37 15.95 20.52
CA GLU A 523 3.91 14.55 20.49
C GLU A 523 4.89 13.58 21.17
N HIS A 524 6.14 14.00 21.41
CA HIS A 524 7.17 13.11 21.94
C HIS A 524 6.81 12.63 23.36
N PRO A 525 6.63 11.31 23.58
CA PRO A 525 6.34 10.79 24.91
C PRO A 525 7.59 10.80 25.79
N THR A 526 7.48 11.35 27.00
CA THR A 526 8.51 11.29 28.04
C THR A 526 7.89 10.82 29.36
N ALA A 527 8.74 10.47 30.34
CA ALA A 527 8.27 10.05 31.66
C ALA A 527 7.43 11.13 32.38
N GLN A 528 7.63 12.41 32.05
CA GLN A 528 6.90 13.55 32.63
C GLN A 528 5.75 14.05 31.75
N SER A 529 5.63 13.53 30.53
CA SER A 529 4.67 14.00 29.54
C SER A 529 4.30 12.85 28.60
N ASP A 530 3.23 12.14 28.95
CA ASP A 530 2.75 10.94 28.27
C ASP A 530 1.36 11.11 27.65
N THR A 531 0.73 12.28 27.80
CA THR A 531 -0.61 12.58 27.29
C THR A 531 -0.67 13.94 26.57
N LEU A 532 -1.51 14.05 25.55
CA LEU A 532 -1.79 15.28 24.80
C LEU A 532 -3.28 15.33 24.47
N GLY A 533 -3.99 16.39 24.86
CA GLY A 533 -5.41 16.55 24.54
C GLY A 533 -6.29 15.36 24.98
N GLY A 534 -5.99 14.74 26.12
CA GLY A 534 -6.74 13.60 26.66
C GLY A 534 -6.42 12.23 26.05
N ARG A 535 -5.50 12.13 25.08
CA ARG A 535 -5.01 10.86 24.51
C ARG A 535 -3.56 10.55 24.92
N PRO A 536 -3.14 9.28 24.93
CA PRO A 536 -1.74 8.93 25.14
C PRO A 536 -0.86 9.41 23.97
N LYS A 537 0.32 9.92 24.30
CA LYS A 537 1.42 10.13 23.36
C LYS A 537 2.05 8.80 23.01
N LYS A 538 2.50 8.65 21.77
CA LYS A 538 3.28 7.49 21.32
C LYS A 538 4.37 7.96 20.36
N THR A 539 5.41 7.16 20.23
CA THR A 539 6.42 7.39 19.20
C THR A 539 5.81 7.19 17.81
N VAL A 540 6.43 7.79 16.78
CA VAL A 540 6.05 7.58 15.38
C VAL A 540 6.04 6.08 15.03
N GLY A 541 7.04 5.33 15.49
CA GLY A 541 7.11 3.88 15.28
C GLY A 541 5.91 3.14 15.87
N SER A 542 5.48 3.49 17.09
CA SER A 542 4.30 2.88 17.72
C SER A 542 2.99 3.20 16.98
N TRP A 543 2.86 4.41 16.41
CA TRP A 543 1.70 4.74 15.58
C TRP A 543 1.68 3.94 14.28
N ILE A 544 2.85 3.77 13.64
CA ILE A 544 2.99 2.93 12.44
C ILE A 544 2.70 1.47 12.77
N SER A 545 3.12 0.96 13.93
CA SER A 545 2.82 -0.42 14.35
C SER A 545 1.32 -0.70 14.44
N ILE A 546 0.53 0.26 14.95
CA ILE A 546 -0.95 0.12 15.00
C ILE A 546 -1.54 -0.01 13.59
N ILE A 547 -1.02 0.76 12.62
CA ILE A 547 -1.45 0.68 11.22
C ILE A 547 -1.01 -0.66 10.61
N TYR A 548 0.21 -1.09 10.88
CA TYR A 548 0.72 -2.39 10.44
C TYR A 548 -0.16 -3.54 10.95
N GLU A 549 -0.48 -3.57 12.24
CA GLU A 549 -1.40 -4.57 12.81
C GLU A 549 -2.77 -4.54 12.12
N ALA A 550 -3.32 -3.35 11.86
CA ALA A 550 -4.59 -3.22 11.14
C ALA A 550 -4.53 -3.73 9.68
N ILE A 551 -3.37 -3.64 9.01
CA ILE A 551 -3.15 -4.27 7.69
C ILE A 551 -3.12 -5.80 7.85
N ARG A 552 -2.37 -6.31 8.83
CA ARG A 552 -2.22 -7.77 9.07
C ARG A 552 -3.54 -8.44 9.48
N GLU A 553 -4.41 -7.71 10.17
CA GLU A 553 -5.73 -8.17 10.64
C GLU A 553 -6.84 -7.97 9.61
N GLY A 554 -6.57 -7.36 8.46
CA GLY A 554 -7.58 -7.07 7.42
C GLY A 554 -8.44 -5.83 7.68
N ARG A 555 -8.37 -5.21 8.86
CA ARG A 555 -9.18 -4.02 9.23
C ARG A 555 -9.03 -2.83 8.28
N LEU A 556 -7.87 -2.69 7.64
CA LEU A 556 -7.63 -1.65 6.62
C LEU A 556 -8.05 -2.09 5.21
N MET A 557 -7.99 -3.40 4.93
CA MET A 557 -8.29 -3.97 3.61
C MET A 557 -9.77 -4.21 3.38
N ASP A 558 -10.52 -4.64 4.39
CA ASP A 558 -11.94 -5.00 4.25
C ASP A 558 -12.79 -3.83 3.72
N PRO A 559 -12.67 -2.60 4.27
CA PRO A 559 -13.43 -1.46 3.75
C PRO A 559 -13.00 -1.06 2.33
N LEU A 560 -11.71 -1.18 2.02
CA LEU A 560 -11.16 -0.87 0.71
C LEU A 560 -11.67 -1.86 -0.36
N MET A 561 -11.67 -3.15 -0.05
CA MET A 561 -12.18 -4.20 -0.93
C MET A 561 -13.69 -4.07 -1.15
N ALA A 562 -14.46 -3.74 -0.10
CA ALA A 562 -15.90 -3.48 -0.22
C ALA A 562 -16.20 -2.32 -1.19
N SER A 563 -15.38 -1.26 -1.18
CA SER A 563 -15.54 -0.14 -2.10
C SER A 563 -15.31 -0.52 -3.57
N LEU A 564 -14.36 -1.41 -3.85
CA LEU A 564 -14.12 -1.89 -5.22
C LEU A 564 -15.28 -2.74 -5.73
N GLN A 565 -15.85 -3.59 -4.87
CA GLN A 565 -17.02 -4.41 -5.23
C GLN A 565 -18.24 -3.55 -5.57
N ALA A 566 -18.49 -2.49 -4.80
CA ALA A 566 -19.56 -1.54 -5.08
C ALA A 566 -19.37 -0.79 -6.41
N GLY A 567 -18.13 -0.42 -6.74
CA GLY A 567 -17.80 0.22 -8.02
C GLY A 567 -18.02 -0.70 -9.24
N VAL A 568 -17.67 -1.99 -9.12
CA VAL A 568 -17.90 -2.98 -10.19
C VAL A 568 -19.39 -3.23 -10.42
N ALA A 569 -20.21 -3.25 -9.38
CA ALA A 569 -21.67 -3.38 -9.51
C ALA A 569 -22.33 -2.15 -10.17
N GLY A 570 -21.75 -0.95 -9.99
CA GLY A 570 -22.20 0.27 -10.66
C GLY A 570 -21.81 0.35 -12.13
N GLU A 571 -20.65 -0.20 -12.52
CA GLU A 571 -20.20 -0.24 -13.93
C GLU A 571 -21.02 -1.23 -14.78
N SER A 572 -21.59 -2.30 -14.20
CA SER A 572 -22.51 -3.18 -14.93
C SER A 572 -23.85 -2.54 -15.32
N ASP A 573 -24.20 -1.40 -14.70
CA ASP A 573 -25.42 -0.62 -15.01
C ASP A 573 -25.15 0.61 -15.90
N THR A 574 -23.88 0.88 -16.27
CA THR A 574 -23.52 1.96 -17.19
C THR A 574 -22.95 1.41 -18.48
N GLU A 575 -23.78 1.36 -19.52
CA GLU A 575 -23.35 1.25 -20.92
C GLU A 575 -22.23 2.26 -21.22
N ALA A 576 -21.04 1.79 -21.63
CA ALA A 576 -20.22 2.38 -22.70
C ALA A 576 -18.78 1.82 -22.74
N VAL A 577 -18.56 0.73 -23.50
CA VAL A 577 -17.36 0.60 -24.36
C VAL A 577 -17.76 -0.16 -25.62
N ASP A 578 -18.51 0.49 -26.53
CA ASP A 578 -18.75 -0.03 -27.88
C ASP A 578 -18.42 0.98 -28.99
N THR A 579 -17.79 2.11 -28.67
CA THR A 579 -17.52 3.20 -29.63
C THR A 579 -16.09 3.28 -30.17
N LEU A 580 -15.28 2.22 -30.07
CA LEU A 580 -13.93 2.19 -30.67
C LEU A 580 -13.64 0.99 -31.57
N LYS A 581 -14.64 0.17 -31.93
CA LYS A 581 -14.45 -0.94 -32.91
C LYS A 581 -14.94 -0.65 -34.33
N ASP A 582 -15.71 0.41 -34.58
CA ASP A 582 -16.26 0.74 -35.91
C ASP A 582 -15.39 1.68 -36.77
N GLY A 583 -14.07 1.65 -36.57
CA GLY A 583 -13.11 2.52 -37.27
C GLY A 583 -12.19 1.84 -38.28
N SER A 584 -12.31 0.54 -38.54
CA SER A 584 -11.39 -0.17 -39.44
C SER A 584 -12.05 -1.30 -40.23
N SER A 585 -13.11 -1.01 -40.97
CA SER A 585 -13.53 -1.82 -42.12
C SER A 585 -13.32 -1.03 -43.41
N GLY A 586 -12.05 -0.70 -43.67
CA GLY A 586 -11.60 -0.17 -44.96
C GLY A 586 -11.44 -1.30 -45.96
N LYS A 587 -12.35 -1.32 -46.94
CA LYS A 587 -12.39 -2.18 -48.13
C LYS A 587 -11.00 -2.54 -48.68
N CYS A 588 -10.64 -3.82 -48.61
CA CYS A 588 -9.67 -4.40 -49.54
C CYS A 588 -10.46 -5.15 -50.61
N SER A 589 -10.71 -4.46 -51.72
CA SER A 589 -11.30 -5.04 -52.92
C SER A 589 -10.32 -6.02 -53.56
N SER A 590 -10.80 -7.24 -53.79
CA SER A 590 -10.24 -8.21 -54.71
C SER A 590 -10.13 -7.64 -56.13
N SER A 591 -8.93 -7.62 -56.67
CA SER A 591 -8.69 -7.65 -58.12
C SER A 591 -7.51 -8.59 -58.35
N GLY A 592 -7.80 -9.81 -58.82
CA GLY A 592 -6.81 -10.66 -59.44
C GLY A 592 -6.52 -10.19 -60.86
N LEU A 593 -5.31 -10.45 -61.35
CA LEU A 593 -4.99 -11.15 -62.59
C LEU A 593 -3.47 -11.13 -62.81
N ASP A 594 -2.98 -12.29 -63.26
CA ASP A 594 -1.64 -12.70 -63.74
C ASP A 594 -0.49 -12.88 -62.73
#